data_AF-A0A1V6UHE1-F1
#
_entry.id   AF-A0A1V6UHE1-F1
#
_cell.length_a   1.000
_cell.length_b   1.000
_cell.length_c   1.000
_cell.angle_alpha   90.00
_cell.angle_beta   90.00
_cell.angle_gamma   90.00
#
_symmetry.space_group_name_H-M   'P 1'
#
loop_
_entity.id
_entity.type
_entity.pdbx_description
1 polymer ?
#
loop_
_entity_poly.entity_id
_entity_poly.type
_entity_poly.pdbx_seq_one_letter_code
_entity_poly.pdbx_strand_id
1 'polypeptide(L)'
;MSFYKEMVEGDSFDFVANSARCKGLTPIESLKKLCDDTSDLIQALRMLGKAHIGISNAIEAFISGHVTYQLTQRRYRMADLDSKFAPDARSCLKAVTASRE
;
A
#
# COMPACT_ATOMS: atom_id res chain seq x y z
N MET A 1 1.40 -3.93 -0.45
CA MET A 1 0.75 -4.51 -1.65
C MET A 1 1.53 -5.72 -2.20
N SER A 2 2.15 -6.55 -1.37
CA SER A 2 2.90 -7.72 -1.87
C SER A 2 2.03 -8.95 -2.14
N PHE A 3 0.78 -8.95 -1.66
CA PHE A 3 -0.11 -10.11 -1.72
C PHE A 3 -0.20 -10.75 -3.10
N TYR A 4 -0.38 -9.96 -4.17
CA TYR A 4 -0.47 -10.52 -5.53
C TYR A 4 0.79 -11.27 -5.95
N LYS A 5 1.98 -10.68 -5.75
CA LYS A 5 3.23 -11.36 -6.12
C LYS A 5 3.48 -12.62 -5.29
N GLU A 6 3.15 -12.59 -3.99
CA GLU A 6 3.30 -13.73 -3.07
C GLU A 6 2.39 -14.89 -3.48
N MET A 7 1.14 -14.59 -3.84
CA MET A 7 0.20 -15.57 -4.36
C MET A 7 0.67 -16.22 -5.66
N VAL A 8 1.20 -15.43 -6.61
CA VAL A 8 1.69 -15.98 -7.88
C VAL A 8 3.00 -16.78 -7.68
N GLU A 9 3.82 -16.41 -6.70
CA GLU A 9 5.02 -17.15 -6.31
C GLU A 9 4.70 -18.43 -5.52
N GLY A 10 3.43 -18.65 -5.14
CA GLY A 10 3.02 -19.79 -4.33
C GLY A 10 3.56 -19.72 -2.89
N ASP A 11 3.88 -18.52 -2.41
CA ASP A 11 4.35 -18.33 -1.04
C ASP A 11 3.20 -18.65 -0.07
N SER A 12 3.46 -19.53 0.88
CA SER A 12 2.48 -19.96 1.88
C SER A 12 2.84 -19.51 3.30
N PHE A 13 3.90 -18.71 3.41
CA PHE A 13 4.40 -18.13 4.66
C PHE A 13 4.27 -16.61 4.68
N ASP A 14 3.28 -16.06 3.96
CA ASP A 14 2.96 -14.64 4.00
C ASP A 14 2.11 -14.25 5.21
N PHE A 15 1.96 -12.95 5.44
CA PHE A 15 1.18 -12.42 6.56
C PHE A 15 -0.30 -12.83 6.51
N VAL A 16 -0.92 -12.82 5.33
CA VAL A 16 -2.35 -13.12 5.16
C VAL A 16 -2.62 -14.58 5.48
N ALA A 17 -1.82 -15.50 4.93
CA ALA A 17 -1.89 -16.93 5.16
C ALA A 17 -1.64 -17.28 6.64
N ASN A 18 -0.61 -16.68 7.25
CA ASN A 18 -0.29 -16.92 8.66
C ASN A 18 -1.36 -16.32 9.59
N SER A 19 -1.81 -15.10 9.35
CA SER A 19 -2.88 -14.46 10.11
C SER A 19 -4.19 -15.24 10.02
N ALA A 20 -4.52 -15.77 8.84
CA ALA A 20 -5.69 -16.62 8.63
C ALA A 20 -5.61 -17.88 9.52
N ARG A 21 -4.49 -18.61 9.47
CA ARG A 21 -4.25 -19.81 10.29
C ARG A 21 -4.31 -19.51 11.78
N CYS A 22 -3.63 -18.47 12.25
CA CYS A 22 -3.55 -18.16 13.68
C CYS A 22 -4.88 -17.69 14.27
N LYS A 23 -5.76 -17.09 13.46
CA LYS A 23 -7.03 -16.50 13.92
C LYS A 23 -8.26 -17.35 13.56
N GLY A 24 -8.06 -18.51 12.92
CA GLY A 24 -9.17 -19.35 12.44
C GLY A 24 -10.01 -18.67 11.36
N LEU A 25 -9.41 -17.77 10.58
CA LEU A 25 -10.06 -17.06 9.48
C LEU A 25 -9.69 -17.69 8.13
N THR A 26 -10.49 -17.41 7.11
CA THR A 26 -10.11 -17.67 5.72
C THR A 26 -9.08 -16.63 5.24
N PRO A 27 -8.29 -16.94 4.20
CA PRO A 27 -7.36 -15.96 3.61
C PRO A 27 -8.05 -14.67 3.15
N ILE A 28 -9.27 -14.76 2.61
CA ILE A 28 -10.01 -13.59 2.15
C ILE A 28 -10.48 -12.70 3.31
N GLU A 29 -10.90 -13.28 4.43
CA GLU A 29 -11.25 -12.52 5.64
C GLU A 29 -10.01 -11.86 6.26
N SER A 30 -8.89 -12.57 6.30
CA SER A 30 -7.61 -12.04 6.76
C SER A 30 -7.13 -10.87 5.88
N LEU A 31 -7.27 -10.99 4.55
CA LEU A 31 -6.94 -9.92 3.61
C LEU A 31 -7.86 -8.71 3.77
N LYS A 32 -9.18 -8.93 3.88
CA LYS A 32 -10.15 -7.85 4.11
C LYS A 32 -9.83 -7.09 5.38
N LYS A 33 -9.58 -7.82 6.48
CA LYS A 33 -9.16 -7.23 7.74
C LYS A 33 -7.85 -6.43 7.60
N LEU A 34 -6.87 -6.95 6.88
CA LEU A 34 -5.62 -6.22 6.63
C LEU A 34 -5.87 -4.90 5.87
N CYS A 35 -6.79 -4.88 4.89
CA CYS A 35 -7.17 -3.67 4.19
C CYS A 35 -7.84 -2.64 5.12
N ASP A 36 -8.77 -3.09 5.97
CA ASP A 36 -9.46 -2.25 6.94
C ASP A 36 -8.45 -1.68 7.95
N ASP A 37 -7.63 -2.54 8.58
CA ASP A 37 -6.61 -2.16 9.57
C ASP A 37 -5.57 -1.18 8.97
N THR A 38 -5.18 -1.35 7.70
CA THR A 38 -4.25 -0.44 7.02
C THR A 38 -4.89 0.93 6.76
N SER A 39 -6.18 0.95 6.40
CA SER A 39 -6.92 2.19 6.15
C SER A 39 -7.09 2.99 7.44
N ASP A 40 -7.45 2.32 8.53
CA ASP A 40 -7.57 2.91 9.86
C ASP A 40 -6.23 3.47 10.34
N LEU A 41 -5.13 2.75 10.13
CA LEU A 41 -3.79 3.22 10.46
C LEU A 41 -3.43 4.49 9.70
N ILE A 42 -3.69 4.53 8.38
CA ILE A 42 -3.43 5.73 7.57
C ILE A 42 -4.25 6.92 8.07
N GLN A 43 -5.53 6.69 8.41
CA GLN A 43 -6.38 7.73 8.98
C GLN A 43 -5.87 8.23 10.32
N ALA A 44 -5.44 7.32 11.21
CA ALA A 44 -4.85 7.68 12.49
C ALA A 44 -3.56 8.51 12.33
N LEU A 45 -2.67 8.10 11.42
CA LEU A 45 -1.46 8.85 11.09
C LEU A 45 -1.79 10.27 10.60
N ARG A 46 -2.76 10.41 9.69
CA ARG A 46 -3.22 11.71 9.21
C ARG A 46 -3.78 12.58 10.32
N MET A 47 -4.57 12.00 11.23
CA MET A 47 -5.12 12.71 12.39
C MET A 47 -4.02 13.22 13.32
N LEU A 48 -3.01 12.39 13.61
CA LEU A 48 -1.85 12.79 14.42
C LEU A 48 -1.01 13.87 13.73
N GLY A 49 -0.85 13.77 12.40
CA GLY A 49 -0.11 14.72 11.59
C GLY A 49 -0.71 16.13 11.57
N LYS A 50 -2.02 16.28 11.80
CA LYS A 50 -2.70 17.60 11.81
C LYS A 50 -2.12 18.58 12.84
N ALA A 51 -1.55 18.07 13.93
CA ALA A 51 -0.96 18.91 14.97
C ALA A 51 0.34 19.60 14.52
N HIS A 52 1.01 19.11 13.47
CA HIS A 52 2.27 19.65 13.01
C HIS A 52 2.43 19.51 11.49
N ILE A 53 2.41 20.65 10.77
CA ILE A 53 2.42 20.69 9.30
C ILE A 53 3.60 19.90 8.70
N GLY A 54 4.78 19.95 9.31
CA GLY A 54 5.94 19.18 8.85
C GLY A 54 5.74 17.67 8.95
N ILE A 55 5.03 17.20 9.99
CA ILE A 55 4.72 15.78 10.17
C ILE A 55 3.65 15.37 9.17
N SER A 56 2.59 16.18 9.00
CA SER A 56 1.56 15.94 7.98
C SER A 56 2.19 15.78 6.59
N ASN A 57 3.09 16.69 6.21
CA ASN A 57 3.78 16.65 4.91
C ASN A 57 4.65 15.39 4.77
N ALA A 58 5.37 15.00 5.83
CA ALA A 58 6.18 13.79 5.83
C ALA A 58 5.32 12.52 5.69
N ILE A 59 4.19 12.45 6.39
CA ILE A 59 3.24 11.32 6.32
C ILE A 59 2.68 11.19 4.90
N GLU A 60 2.17 12.27 4.31
CA GLU A 60 1.64 12.23 2.95
C GLU A 60 2.72 11.90 1.91
N ALA A 61 3.93 12.45 2.08
CA ALA A 61 5.08 12.12 1.23
C ALA A 61 5.42 10.62 1.30
N PHE A 62 5.44 10.06 2.51
CA PHE A 62 5.74 8.65 2.71
C PHE A 62 4.65 7.76 2.10
N ILE A 63 3.37 8.02 2.38
CA ILE A 63 2.25 7.21 1.86
C ILE A 63 2.24 7.24 0.33
N SER A 64 2.22 8.43 -0.26
CA SER A 64 2.18 8.58 -1.73
C SER A 64 3.42 8.00 -2.41
N GLY A 65 4.61 8.24 -1.85
CA GLY A 65 5.87 7.69 -2.37
C GLY A 65 5.92 6.17 -2.27
N HIS A 66 5.51 5.60 -1.14
CA HIS A 66 5.50 4.16 -0.92
C HIS A 66 4.51 3.45 -1.84
N VAL A 67 3.31 4.00 -2.01
CA VAL A 67 2.32 3.47 -2.95
C VAL A 67 2.86 3.53 -4.38
N THR A 68 3.38 4.68 -4.79
CA THR A 68 3.97 4.84 -6.14
C THR A 68 5.10 3.86 -6.39
N TYR A 69 6.00 3.69 -5.42
CA TYR A 69 7.09 2.73 -5.52
C TYR A 69 6.55 1.33 -5.81
N GLN A 70 5.57 0.83 -5.04
CA GLN A 70 5.03 -0.52 -5.26
C GLN A 70 4.30 -0.66 -6.60
N LEU A 71 3.56 0.37 -7.04
CA LEU A 71 2.85 0.34 -8.32
C LEU A 71 3.78 0.38 -9.54
N THR A 72 4.98 0.94 -9.40
CA THR A 72 5.91 1.14 -10.52
C THR A 72 7.02 0.10 -10.62
N GLN A 73 7.28 -0.62 -9.53
CA GLN A 73 8.33 -1.63 -9.47
C GLN A 73 7.85 -2.97 -10.03
N ARG A 74 8.59 -3.51 -11.01
CA ARG A 74 8.29 -4.81 -11.66
C ARG A 74 8.12 -5.95 -10.66
N ARG A 75 8.85 -5.90 -9.54
CA ARG A 75 8.80 -6.89 -8.45
C ARG A 75 7.38 -7.19 -7.97
N TYR A 76 6.50 -6.19 -7.93
CA TYR A 76 5.14 -6.36 -7.40
C TYR A 76 4.13 -6.78 -8.47
N ARG A 77 4.53 -6.83 -9.75
CA ARG A 77 3.71 -7.33 -10.87
C ARG A 77 2.35 -6.65 -11.02
N MET A 78 2.27 -5.36 -10.66
CA MET A 78 1.02 -4.60 -10.71
C MET A 78 0.47 -4.44 -12.13
N ALA A 79 1.33 -4.51 -13.15
CA ALA A 79 0.93 -4.49 -14.56
C ALA A 79 0.12 -5.73 -14.99
N ASP A 80 0.24 -6.84 -14.27
CA ASP A 80 -0.56 -8.05 -14.52
C ASP A 80 -2.02 -7.88 -14.06
N LEU A 81 -2.25 -6.97 -13.11
CA LEU A 81 -3.58 -6.59 -12.63
C LEU A 81 -4.19 -5.47 -13.48
N ASP A 82 -3.42 -4.41 -13.71
CA ASP A 82 -3.78 -3.36 -14.66
C ASP A 82 -2.51 -2.67 -15.20
N SER A 83 -2.37 -2.70 -16.52
CA SER A 83 -1.30 -2.01 -17.26
C SER A 83 -1.23 -0.49 -16.98
N LYS A 84 -2.33 0.12 -16.51
CA LYS A 84 -2.43 1.55 -16.21
C LYS A 84 -1.88 1.95 -14.84
N PHE A 85 -1.70 1.02 -13.90
CA PHE A 85 -1.25 1.36 -12.55
C PHE A 85 0.12 2.04 -12.51
N ALA A 86 1.10 1.53 -13.26
CA ALA A 86 2.43 2.12 -13.31
C ALA A 86 2.46 3.52 -13.96
N PRO A 87 1.86 3.76 -15.15
CA PRO A 87 1.85 5.10 -15.74
C PRO A 87 1.03 6.11 -14.92
N ASP A 88 -0.09 5.70 -14.33
CA ASP A 88 -0.92 6.59 -13.50
C ASP A 88 -0.17 7.01 -12.22
N ALA A 89 0.47 6.05 -11.53
CA ALA A 89 1.26 6.32 -10.34
C ALA A 89 2.44 7.27 -10.63
N ARG A 90 3.13 7.12 -11.77
CA ARG A 90 4.20 8.04 -12.19
C ARG A 90 3.67 9.45 -12.44
N SER A 91 2.49 9.58 -13.04
CA SER A 91 1.86 10.87 -13.29
C SER A 91 1.49 11.56 -11.99
N CYS A 92 0.88 10.82 -11.04
CA CYS A 92 0.57 11.33 -9.70
C CYS A 92 1.82 11.80 -8.96
N LEU A 93 2.92 11.03 -8.96
CA LEU A 93 4.15 11.42 -8.29
C LEU A 93 4.75 12.71 -8.89
N LYS A 94 4.76 12.84 -10.22
CA LYS A 94 5.22 14.06 -10.90
C LYS A 94 4.41 15.29 -10.50
N ALA A 95 3.09 15.17 -10.39
CA ALA A 95 2.22 16.25 -9.95
C ALA A 95 2.51 16.66 -8.50
N VAL A 96 2.74 15.68 -7.61
CA VAL A 96 3.09 15.92 -6.21
C VAL A 96 4.46 16.58 -6.06
N THR A 97 5.46 16.20 -6.87
CA THR A 97 6.78 16.83 -6.85
C THR A 97 6.76 18.25 -7.41
N ALA A 98 6.01 18.50 -8.49
CA ALA A 98 5.88 19.82 -9.09
C ALA A 98 5.13 20.82 -8.20
N SER A 99 4.26 20.35 -7.29
CA SER A 99 3.54 21.21 -6.34
C SER A 99 4.39 21.62 -5.13
N ARG A 100 5.65 21.18 -5.05
CA ARG A 100 6.59 21.48 -3.95
C ARG A 100 7.70 22.46 -4.35
N GLU A 101 7.81 22.78 -5.63
CA GLU A 101 8.71 23.80 -6.21
C GLU A 101 7.97 25.14 -6.33
#